data_AF-A0A445MYG9-F1
#
_entry.id   AF-A0A445MYG9-F1
#
_cell.length_a   1.000
_cell.length_b   1.000
_cell.length_c   1.000
_cell.angle_alpha   90.00
_cell.angle_beta   90.00
_cell.angle_gamma   90.00
#
_symmetry.space_group_name_H-M   'P 1'
#
loop_
_entity.id
_entity.type
_entity.pdbx_description
1 polymer ?
#
loop_
_entity_poly.entity_id
_entity_poly.type
_entity_poly.pdbx_seq_one_letter_code
_entity_poly.pdbx_strand_id
1 'polypeptide(L)'
;MRRYFSRWYFWATHSRLGPIVKAAKSLKSHIDNIVTYARHRITNALGESLNSKIEKVKRLACGYRNRDHYKTAIYFHCGGLDLYPRRKPAAFQVINA
;
A
#
# COMPACT_ATOMS: atom_id res chain seq x y z
N MET A 1 -8.58 17.92 -18.39
CA MET A 1 -7.66 16.76 -18.30
C MET A 1 -7.82 15.76 -19.44
N ARG A 2 -9.03 15.22 -19.71
CA ARG A 2 -9.26 14.21 -20.77
C ARG A 2 -8.79 14.63 -22.16
N ARG A 3 -9.12 15.86 -22.62
CA ARG A 3 -8.65 16.39 -23.92
C ARG A 3 -7.12 16.38 -24.06
N TYR A 4 -6.40 16.80 -23.02
CA TYR A 4 -4.94 16.79 -23.00
C TYR A 4 -4.37 15.37 -23.02
N PHE A 5 -4.98 14.46 -22.24
CA PHE A 5 -4.60 13.05 -22.25
C PHE A 5 -4.82 12.40 -23.62
N SER A 6 -5.95 12.64 -24.28
CA SER A 6 -6.22 12.10 -25.62
C SER A 6 -5.19 12.56 -26.64
N ARG A 7 -4.81 13.85 -26.61
CA ARG A 7 -3.76 14.38 -27.48
C ARG A 7 -2.42 13.71 -27.20
N TRP A 8 -2.00 13.65 -25.93
CA TRP A 8 -0.74 13.01 -25.56
C TRP A 8 -0.73 11.51 -25.88
N TYR A 9 -1.82 10.78 -25.62
CA TYR A 9 -1.94 9.34 -25.89
C TYR A 9 -1.75 9.02 -27.38
N PHE A 10 -2.29 9.87 -28.27
CA PHE A 10 -2.07 9.73 -29.70
C PHE A 10 -0.58 9.82 -30.05
N TRP A 11 0.12 10.84 -29.56
CA TRP A 11 1.57 10.96 -29.77
C TRP A 11 2.36 9.80 -29.15
N ALA A 12 2.05 9.43 -27.91
CA ALA A 12 2.73 8.37 -27.18
C ALA A 12 2.63 7.01 -27.91
N THR A 13 1.45 6.68 -28.46
CA THR A 13 1.24 5.44 -29.20
C THR A 13 1.93 5.41 -30.57
N HIS A 14 2.22 6.57 -31.17
CA HIS A 14 2.91 6.70 -32.47
C HIS A 14 4.41 6.99 -32.34
N SER A 15 4.94 7.10 -31.12
CA SER A 15 6.35 7.39 -30.85
C SER A 15 7.34 6.29 -31.29
N ARG A 16 6.83 5.10 -31.66
CA ARG A 16 7.62 3.87 -31.94
C ARG A 16 8.47 3.38 -30.76
N LEU A 17 8.32 3.98 -29.58
CA LEU A 17 8.97 3.55 -28.35
C LEU A 17 8.09 2.53 -27.64
N GLY A 18 8.41 1.24 -27.80
CA GLY A 18 7.65 0.13 -27.19
C GLY A 18 7.28 0.33 -25.70
N PRO A 19 8.22 0.77 -24.83
CA PRO A 19 7.92 1.07 -23.43
C PRO A 19 6.86 2.17 -23.24
N ILE A 20 6.93 3.24 -24.04
CA ILE A 20 5.98 4.36 -23.98
C ILE A 20 4.59 3.94 -24.48
N VAL A 21 4.53 3.15 -25.56
CA VAL A 21 3.26 2.60 -26.06
C VAL A 21 2.58 1.75 -24.98
N LYS A 22 3.35 0.90 -24.28
CA LYS A 22 2.84 0.07 -23.18
C LYS A 22 2.33 0.93 -22.02
N ALA A 23 3.10 1.94 -21.60
CA ALA A 23 2.69 2.86 -20.54
C ALA A 23 1.41 3.63 -20.92
N ALA A 24 1.32 4.13 -22.15
CA ALA A 24 0.14 4.84 -22.65
C ALA A 24 -1.10 3.95 -22.61
N LYS A 25 -1.00 2.69 -23.08
CA LYS A 25 -2.10 1.72 -23.03
C LYS A 25 -2.56 1.43 -21.59
N SER A 26 -1.62 1.29 -20.65
CA SER A 26 -1.91 1.11 -19.22
C SER A 26 -2.63 2.32 -18.61
N LEU A 27 -2.18 3.53 -18.94
CA LEU A 27 -2.83 4.76 -18.47
C LEU A 27 -4.25 4.90 -19.05
N LYS A 28 -4.45 4.50 -20.32
CA LYS A 28 -5.77 4.56 -20.97
C LYS A 28 -6.78 3.63 -20.28
N SER A 29 -6.39 2.45 -19.83
CA SER A 29 -7.31 1.54 -19.11
C SER A 29 -7.71 2.04 -17.72
N HIS A 30 -6.96 2.97 -17.14
CA HIS A 30 -7.21 3.52 -15.79
C HIS A 30 -7.59 5.00 -15.80
N ILE A 31 -7.80 5.60 -16.97
CA ILE A 31 -7.92 7.06 -17.12
C ILE A 31 -9.10 7.64 -16.35
N ASP A 32 -10.18 6.88 -16.20
CA ASP A 32 -11.36 7.32 -15.46
C ASP A 32 -11.04 7.58 -13.99
N ASN A 33 -10.31 6.67 -13.36
CA ASN A 33 -9.87 6.81 -11.97
C ASN A 33 -8.79 7.88 -11.81
N ILE A 34 -7.88 8.02 -12.79
CA ILE A 34 -6.83 9.05 -12.78
C ILE A 34 -7.45 10.46 -12.82
N VAL A 35 -8.48 10.66 -13.64
CA VAL A 35 -9.15 11.96 -13.77
C VAL A 35 -9.96 12.30 -12.51
N THR A 36 -10.48 11.30 -11.79
CA THR A 36 -11.17 11.48 -10.51
C THR A 36 -10.29 12.15 -9.46
N TYR A 37 -8.98 11.86 -9.43
CA TYR A 37 -8.02 12.55 -8.55
C TYR A 37 -8.01 14.08 -8.76
N ALA A 38 -8.11 14.55 -10.01
CA ALA A 38 -8.10 15.97 -10.30
C ALA A 38 -9.29 16.72 -9.69
N ARG A 39 -10.42 16.03 -9.49
CA ARG A 39 -11.65 16.58 -8.90
C ARG A 39 -11.72 16.38 -7.39
N HIS A 40 -11.44 15.18 -6.92
CA HIS A 40 -11.69 14.77 -5.54
C HIS A 40 -10.43 14.70 -4.67
N ARG A 41 -9.23 14.74 -5.27
CA ARG A 41 -7.92 14.61 -4.60
C ARG A 41 -7.75 13.32 -3.78
N ILE A 42 -8.60 12.31 -4.01
CA ILE A 42 -8.51 10.99 -3.38
C ILE A 42 -7.28 10.26 -3.94
N THR A 43 -6.34 9.95 -3.08
CA THR A 43 -5.07 9.29 -3.41
C THR A 43 -5.00 7.89 -2.82
N ASN A 44 -4.35 6.97 -3.55
CA ASN A 44 -4.03 5.63 -3.04
C ASN A 44 -2.78 5.61 -2.13
N ALA A 45 -2.20 6.78 -1.82
CA ALA A 45 -0.96 6.88 -1.05
C ALA A 45 -1.00 6.13 0.30
N LEU A 46 -2.13 6.14 1.00
CA LEU A 46 -2.27 5.38 2.25
C LEU A 46 -2.20 3.86 2.01
N GLY A 47 -2.87 3.36 0.97
CA GLY A 47 -2.83 1.95 0.60
C GLY A 47 -1.42 1.51 0.17
N GLU A 48 -0.73 2.34 -0.61
CA GLU A 48 0.66 2.11 -1.00
C GLU A 48 1.60 2.10 0.21
N SER A 49 1.41 3.03 1.14
CA SER A 49 2.21 3.09 2.36
C SER A 49 2.06 1.82 3.22
N LEU A 50 0.84 1.28 3.32
CA LEU A 50 0.57 0.02 4.00
C LEU A 50 1.19 -1.17 3.25
N ASN A 51 1.04 -1.20 1.92
CA ASN A 51 1.63 -2.26 1.10
C ASN A 51 3.17 -2.27 1.22
N SER A 52 3.81 -1.10 1.25
CA SER A 52 5.25 -0.97 1.49
C SER A 52 5.67 -1.44 2.89
N LYS A 53 4.88 -1.16 3.93
CA LYS A 53 5.13 -1.69 5.29
C LYS A 53 5.04 -3.21 5.33
N ILE A 54 4.02 -3.80 4.69
CA ILE A 54 3.84 -5.25 4.61
C ILE A 54 5.01 -5.92 3.86
N GLU A 55 5.41 -5.35 2.72
CA GLU A 55 6.58 -5.83 1.96
C GLU A 55 7.89 -5.70 2.77
N LYS A 56 8.03 -4.66 3.60
CA LYS A 56 9.17 -4.53 4.52
C LYS A 56 9.19 -5.67 5.54
N VAL A 57 8.06 -6.02 6.15
CA VAL A 57 7.95 -7.16 7.08
C VAL A 57 8.39 -8.46 6.39
N LYS A 58 7.91 -8.71 5.17
CA LYS A 58 8.31 -9.87 4.37
C LYS A 58 9.82 -9.92 4.08
N ARG A 59 10.42 -8.80 3.68
CA ARG A 59 11.86 -8.73 3.39
C ARG A 59 12.72 -8.94 4.62
N LEU A 60 12.35 -8.37 5.76
CA LEU A 60 13.08 -8.56 7.02
C LEU A 60 13.10 -10.02 7.47
N ALA A 61 12.05 -10.78 7.16
CA ALA A 61 11.97 -12.21 7.43
C ALA A 61 12.62 -13.09 6.34
N CYS A 62 13.16 -12.51 5.26
CA CYS A 62 13.63 -13.23 4.07
C CYS A 62 12.53 -14.11 3.42
N GLY A 63 11.27 -13.70 3.56
CA GLY A 63 10.10 -14.44 3.09
C GLY A 63 9.47 -15.33 4.16
N TYR A 64 8.26 -15.81 3.88
CA TYR A 64 7.52 -16.71 4.77
C TYR A 64 7.11 -17.96 3.99
N ARG A 65 7.40 -19.14 4.55
CA ARG A 65 7.00 -20.42 3.96
C ARG A 65 5.52 -20.73 4.20
N ASN A 66 5.00 -20.33 5.36
CA ASN A 66 3.59 -20.52 5.73
C ASN A 66 2.85 -19.16 5.72
N ARG A 67 1.72 -19.12 5.02
CA ARG A 67 0.88 -17.93 4.86
C ARG A 67 0.24 -17.48 6.18
N ASP A 68 -0.08 -18.40 7.08
CA ASP A 68 -0.68 -18.05 8.38
C ASP A 68 0.33 -17.29 9.26
N HIS A 69 1.60 -17.71 9.24
CA HIS A 69 2.67 -16.99 9.93
C HIS A 69 2.90 -15.60 9.34
N TYR A 70 2.80 -15.47 8.01
CA TYR A 70 2.88 -14.16 7.36
C TYR A 70 1.73 -13.24 7.80
N LYS A 71 0.50 -13.76 7.86
CA LYS A 71 -0.68 -13.03 8.32
C LYS A 71 -0.51 -12.58 9.78
N THR A 72 -0.05 -13.46 10.66
CA THR A 72 0.23 -13.14 12.07
C THR A 72 1.30 -12.05 12.19
N ALA A 73 2.38 -12.12 11.42
CA ALA A 73 3.41 -11.09 11.40
C ALA A 73 2.88 -9.73 10.93
N ILE A 74 2.02 -9.70 9.91
CA ILE A 74 1.36 -8.47 9.47
C ILE A 74 0.51 -7.87 10.60
N TYR A 75 -0.32 -8.65 11.28
CA TYR A 75 -1.11 -8.14 12.42
C TYR A 75 -0.23 -7.69 13.57
N PHE A 76 0.86 -8.40 13.85
CA PHE A 76 1.80 -8.02 14.90
C PHE A 76 2.43 -6.65 14.61
N HIS A 77 2.90 -6.41 13.39
CA HIS A 77 3.59 -5.17 13.03
C HIS A 77 2.68 -4.00 12.65
N CYS A 78 1.52 -4.29 12.05
CA CYS A 78 0.61 -3.28 11.49
C CYS A 78 -0.73 -3.16 12.23
N GLY A 79 -1.03 -4.06 13.18
CA GLY A 79 -2.32 -4.12 13.87
C GLY A 79 -2.45 -3.18 15.08
N GLY A 80 -1.42 -2.40 15.41
CA GLY A 80 -1.49 -1.43 16.51
C GLY A 80 -1.61 -2.07 17.90
N LEU A 81 -1.05 -3.27 18.08
CA LEU A 81 -1.05 -3.95 19.37
C LEU A 81 -0.25 -3.16 20.41
N ASP A 82 -0.81 -3.02 21.61
CA ASP A 82 -0.08 -2.53 22.78
C ASP A 82 0.80 -3.67 23.33
N LEU A 83 2.10 -3.58 23.06
CA LEU A 83 3.10 -4.56 23.49
C LEU A 83 3.80 -4.17 24.79
N TYR A 84 3.48 -3.00 25.36
CA TYR A 84 4.12 -2.57 26.59
C TYR A 84 3.59 -3.39 27.78
N PRO A 85 4.47 -3.79 28.70
CA PRO A 85 4.04 -4.47 29.90
C PRO A 85 3.14 -3.52 30.71
N ARG A 86 1.87 -3.89 30.86
CA ARG A 86 1.00 -3.20 31.82
C ARG A 86 1.45 -3.56 33.22
N ARG A 87 1.98 -2.59 33.96
CA ARG A 87 2.28 -2.75 35.38
C ARG A 87 0.98 -3.14 36.07
N LYS A 88 0.96 -4.31 36.74
CA LYS A 88 -0.20 -4.69 37.55
C LYS A 88 -0.44 -3.58 38.58
N PRO A 89 -1.68 -3.12 38.79
CA PRO A 89 -1.96 -2.14 39.82
C PRO A 89 -1.48 -2.69 41.16
N ALA A 90 -0.88 -1.83 41.99
CA ALA A 90 -0.27 -2.22 43.27
C ALA A 90 -1.23 -3.06 44.14
N ALA A 91 -2.54 -2.77 44.06
CA ALA A 91 -3.59 -3.54 44.73
C ALA A 91 -3.54 -5.05 44.45
N PHE A 92 -3.13 -5.51 43.26
CA PHE A 92 -3.07 -6.94 42.92
C PHE A 92 -1.80 -7.64 43.43
N GLN A 93 -0.74 -6.88 43.77
CA GLN A 93 0.49 -7.42 44.35
C GLN A 93 0.34 -7.74 45.84
N VAL A 94 -0.58 -7.07 46.54
CA VAL A 94 -0.79 -7.26 47.99
C VAL A 94 -1.67 -8.47 48.31
N ILE A 95 -2.50 -8.93 47.37
CA ILE A 95 -3.47 -10.02 47.60
C ILE A 95 -2.85 -11.42 47.47
N ASN A 96 -1.58 -11.52 47.05
CA ASN A 96 -0.88 -12.79 46.84
C ASN A 96 0.39 -12.91 47.70
N ALA A 97 0.51 -12.12 48.77
CA ALA A 97 1.61 -12.18 49.74
C ALA A 97 1.14 -12.81 51.05
#